data_AF-I7CK26-F1
#
_entry.id   AF-I7CK26-F1
#
_cell.length_a   1.000
_cell.length_b   1.000
_cell.length_c   1.000
_cell.angle_alpha   90.00
_cell.angle_beta   90.00
_cell.angle_gamma   90.00
#
_symmetry.space_group_name_H-M   'P 1'
#
loop_
_entity.id
_entity.type
_entity.pdbx_description
1 polymer ?
#
loop_
_entity_poly.entity_id
_entity_poly.type
_entity_poly.pdbx_seq_one_letter_code
_entity_poly.pdbx_strand_id
1 'polypeptide(L)'
;MFTFAKFVISALGFLTVSSTGAVVAPAAFSETIYQKGERLKSSFELTTLKDSERELKSRLDLLKKRIGLAIKVTEVVRDKKLKSIHDKFSEIDKEEGRLKEKYEEISKKIEKLSKLLKDEANEASKKMQNKTAIAFLETYERYFEQIARYLHKWDKTILEIVCVINKTSQSKPEKPSKQQSEVEDCNEQTFAQRLAGSVTAAPPPARAKRSAKSTITSSGQEPASKEALQKLESVKQALEGMSKEVEDRWKSLLINKDSVSKFKGFLSTYESYLEFLDQIIKTAKKDVRVRIEEDTTRAKEIVQKINGLNDSVVKTHKEWEKLKERWSVFKVFEGKIVHSLCSLLTIKEECPDVQSKLEEL
;
A
#
# COMPACT_ATOMS: atom_id res chain seq x y z
N MET A 1 -14.05 14.85 10.68
CA MET A 1 -15.46 14.49 10.97
C MET A 1 -15.74 14.85 12.42
N PHE A 2 -16.48 15.94 12.64
CA PHE A 2 -16.82 16.51 13.94
C PHE A 2 -18.24 16.09 14.30
N THR A 3 -18.42 15.01 15.09
CA THR A 3 -19.77 14.59 15.54
C THR A 3 -19.87 14.16 17.00
N PHE A 4 -18.77 13.89 17.72
CA PHE A 4 -18.87 13.47 19.12
C PHE A 4 -19.08 14.62 20.12
N ALA A 5 -18.46 15.78 19.90
CA ALA A 5 -18.60 16.93 20.80
C ALA A 5 -20.03 17.50 20.86
N LYS A 6 -20.82 17.35 19.78
CA LYS A 6 -22.22 17.80 19.74
C LYS A 6 -23.18 16.89 20.51
N PHE A 7 -22.82 15.62 20.73
CA PHE A 7 -23.66 14.67 21.48
C PHE A 7 -23.47 14.82 23.00
N VAL A 8 -22.25 15.17 23.44
CA VAL A 8 -21.95 15.38 24.87
C VAL A 8 -22.57 16.69 25.38
N ILE A 9 -22.61 17.74 24.55
CA ILE A 9 -23.24 19.02 24.90
C ILE A 9 -24.78 18.91 24.94
N SER A 10 -25.38 18.05 24.14
CA SER A 10 -26.84 17.82 24.16
C SER A 10 -27.29 16.91 25.30
N ALA A 11 -26.45 16.01 25.79
CA ALA A 11 -26.73 15.19 26.98
C ALA A 11 -26.64 15.97 28.31
N LEU A 12 -25.79 17.00 28.40
CA LEU A 12 -25.76 17.89 29.58
C LEU A 12 -26.96 18.86 29.63
N GLY A 13 -27.61 19.14 28.50
CA GLY A 13 -28.76 20.04 28.43
C GLY A 13 -30.10 19.46 28.91
N PHE A 14 -30.19 18.14 29.11
CA PHE A 14 -31.43 17.45 29.48
C PHE A 14 -31.52 17.00 30.95
N LEU A 15 -30.50 17.26 31.77
CA LEU A 15 -30.51 16.92 33.20
C LEU A 15 -30.93 18.07 34.14
N THR A 16 -31.29 19.24 33.61
CA THR A 16 -31.62 20.43 34.41
C THR A 16 -33.11 20.79 34.46
N VAL A 17 -34.01 19.99 33.87
CA VAL A 17 -35.46 20.27 33.86
C VAL A 17 -36.28 19.03 34.24
N SER A 18 -36.21 18.56 35.49
CA SER A 18 -37.26 17.71 36.09
C SER A 18 -37.07 17.47 37.60
N SER A 19 -36.97 18.52 38.43
CA SER A 19 -37.29 18.35 39.86
C SER A 19 -37.85 19.62 40.51
N THR A 20 -38.86 20.20 39.87
CA THR A 20 -39.79 21.08 40.57
C THR A 20 -40.78 20.24 41.37
N GLY A 21 -40.79 20.42 42.69
CA GLY A 21 -42.00 20.28 43.51
C GLY A 21 -42.17 19.00 44.31
N ALA A 22 -41.46 18.89 45.45
CA ALA A 22 -42.02 18.25 46.64
C ALA A 22 -41.88 19.24 47.81
N VAL A 23 -42.90 20.08 47.96
CA VAL A 23 -43.08 20.94 49.14
C VAL A 23 -43.34 20.03 50.33
N VAL A 24 -42.34 19.87 51.20
CA VAL A 24 -42.53 19.26 52.51
C VAL A 24 -43.25 20.30 53.37
N ALA A 25 -44.57 20.16 53.47
CA ALA A 25 -45.35 20.89 54.46
C ALA A 25 -44.81 20.55 55.86
N PRO A 26 -44.60 21.53 56.75
CA PRO A 26 -44.33 21.22 58.15
C PRO A 26 -45.57 20.51 58.69
N ALA A 27 -45.36 19.31 59.26
CA ALA A 27 -46.37 18.67 60.08
C ALA A 27 -46.78 19.68 61.15
N ALA A 28 -48.05 20.11 61.10
CA ALA A 28 -48.64 20.97 62.10
C ALA A 28 -48.43 20.31 63.47
N PHE A 29 -47.71 20.99 64.36
CA PHE A 29 -47.78 20.69 65.77
C PHE A 29 -49.24 20.87 66.17
N SER A 30 -49.89 19.76 66.51
CA SER A 30 -51.24 19.71 67.03
C SER A 30 -51.37 20.67 68.21
N GLU A 31 -52.31 21.60 68.10
CA GLU A 31 -52.80 22.44 69.18
C GLU A 31 -53.38 21.58 70.31
N THR A 32 -52.55 21.19 71.27
CA THR A 32 -53.01 20.70 72.58
C THR A 32 -52.09 21.23 73.67
N ILE A 33 -52.01 22.56 73.82
CA ILE A 33 -51.41 23.21 75.01
C ILE A 33 -52.31 24.35 75.51
N TYR A 34 -53.62 24.14 75.49
CA TYR A 34 -54.56 24.89 76.34
C TYR A 34 -55.45 23.91 77.10
N GLN A 35 -54.83 23.14 78.01
CA GLN A 35 -55.56 22.60 79.15
C GLN A 35 -55.58 23.64 80.25
N LYS A 36 -56.78 24.17 80.47
CA LYS A 36 -57.09 25.10 81.54
C LYS A 36 -57.15 24.34 82.87
N GLY A 37 -56.16 24.58 83.72
CA GLY A 37 -56.33 24.59 85.17
C GLY A 37 -56.06 23.29 85.93
N GLU A 38 -54.80 23.06 86.28
CA GLU A 38 -54.43 22.67 87.64
C GLU A 38 -53.24 23.53 88.08
N ARG A 39 -53.32 24.07 89.30
CA ARG A 39 -52.35 25.00 89.88
C ARG A 39 -50.98 24.34 90.02
N LEU A 40 -50.11 24.51 89.04
CA LEU A 40 -48.69 24.22 89.13
C LEU A 40 -48.05 25.20 90.13
N LYS A 41 -47.28 24.63 91.07
CA LYS A 41 -46.52 25.32 92.11
C LYS A 41 -45.71 26.49 91.52
N SER A 42 -45.84 27.65 92.15
CA SER A 42 -45.35 28.97 91.71
C SER A 42 -43.85 29.18 91.92
N SER A 43 -43.03 28.29 91.39
CA SER A 43 -41.62 28.56 91.13
C SER A 43 -41.26 27.81 89.86
N PHE A 44 -41.58 28.41 88.70
CA PHE A 44 -40.90 28.07 87.46
C PHE A 44 -39.42 28.34 87.72
N GLU A 45 -38.66 27.30 88.07
CA GLU A 45 -37.23 27.37 88.27
C GLU A 45 -36.58 27.69 86.92
N LEU A 46 -36.42 28.99 86.64
CA LEU A 46 -35.69 29.51 85.48
C LEU A 46 -34.27 28.93 85.36
N THR A 47 -33.73 28.37 86.45
CA THR A 47 -32.48 27.61 86.50
C THR A 47 -32.56 26.33 85.67
N THR A 48 -33.61 25.51 85.83
CA THR A 48 -33.79 24.27 85.03
C THR A 48 -33.92 24.56 83.54
N LEU A 49 -34.62 25.65 83.17
CA LEU A 49 -34.73 26.10 81.78
C LEU A 49 -33.36 26.55 81.24
N LYS A 50 -32.63 27.37 82.00
CA LYS A 50 -31.27 27.83 81.64
C LYS A 50 -30.28 26.67 81.49
N ASP A 51 -30.37 25.66 82.35
CA ASP A 51 -29.49 24.49 82.28
C ASP A 51 -29.82 23.63 81.05
N SER A 52 -31.11 23.45 80.74
CA SER A 52 -31.53 22.77 79.51
C SER A 52 -31.14 23.53 78.23
N GLU A 53 -31.17 24.87 78.25
CA GLU A 53 -30.78 25.71 77.13
C GLU A 53 -29.25 25.72 76.95
N ARG A 54 -28.47 25.71 78.04
CA ARG A 54 -27.02 25.48 77.99
C ARG A 54 -26.66 24.11 77.44
N GLU A 55 -27.36 23.07 77.87
CA GLU A 55 -27.14 21.72 77.35
C GLU A 55 -27.45 21.67 75.85
N LEU A 56 -28.59 22.22 75.42
CA LEU A 56 -28.97 22.32 74.02
C LEU A 56 -27.95 23.10 73.19
N LYS A 57 -27.46 24.25 73.70
CA LYS A 57 -26.39 25.02 73.09
C LYS A 57 -25.13 24.19 72.91
N SER A 58 -24.69 23.50 73.96
CA SER A 58 -23.48 22.66 73.90
C SER A 58 -23.58 21.53 72.85
N ARG A 59 -24.78 20.94 72.72
CA ARG A 59 -25.08 19.92 71.70
C ARG A 59 -25.07 20.54 70.30
N LEU A 60 -25.69 21.70 70.11
CA LEU A 60 -25.71 22.43 68.83
C LEU A 60 -24.30 22.87 68.41
N ASP A 61 -23.47 23.34 69.34
CA ASP A 61 -22.07 23.71 69.07
C ASP A 61 -21.22 22.50 68.67
N LEU A 62 -21.40 21.36 69.34
CA LEU A 62 -20.76 20.11 68.96
C LEU A 62 -21.18 19.69 67.54
N LEU A 63 -22.47 19.82 67.22
CA LEU A 63 -23.04 19.44 65.93
C LEU A 63 -22.57 20.38 64.81
N LYS A 64 -22.50 21.69 65.08
CA LYS A 64 -21.90 22.72 64.22
C LYS A 64 -20.45 22.39 63.89
N LYS A 65 -19.63 22.04 64.90
CA LYS A 65 -18.24 21.62 64.71
C LYS A 65 -18.13 20.36 63.84
N ARG A 66 -18.96 19.34 64.11
CA ARG A 66 -18.97 18.08 63.35
C ARG A 66 -19.36 18.29 61.88
N ILE A 67 -20.39 19.11 61.63
CA ILE A 67 -20.80 19.44 60.25
C ILE A 67 -19.76 20.31 59.55
N GLY A 68 -19.18 21.30 60.24
CA GLY A 68 -18.09 22.10 59.68
C GLY A 68 -16.88 21.25 59.26
N LEU A 69 -16.53 20.23 60.06
CA LEU A 69 -15.52 19.24 59.68
C LEU A 69 -15.96 18.40 58.48
N ALA A 70 -17.20 17.91 58.46
CA ALA A 70 -17.74 17.14 57.35
C ALA A 70 -17.73 17.93 56.03
N ILE A 71 -18.11 19.21 56.06
CA ILE A 71 -18.09 20.11 54.90
C ILE A 71 -16.66 20.26 54.37
N LYS A 72 -15.69 20.60 55.24
CA LYS A 72 -14.28 20.74 54.84
C LYS A 72 -13.71 19.46 54.22
N VAL A 73 -14.00 18.31 54.83
CA VAL A 73 -13.56 17.00 54.28
C VAL A 73 -14.22 16.75 52.93
N THR A 74 -15.51 17.04 52.79
CA THR A 74 -16.24 16.83 51.53
C THR A 74 -15.72 17.75 50.42
N GLU A 75 -15.37 19.00 50.73
CA GLU A 75 -14.74 19.94 49.80
C GLU A 75 -13.38 19.43 49.31
N VAL A 76 -12.50 19.01 50.23
CA VAL A 76 -11.19 18.46 49.86
C VAL A 76 -11.32 17.22 48.98
N VAL A 77 -12.26 16.31 49.30
CA VAL A 77 -12.50 15.10 48.49
C VAL A 77 -13.08 15.46 47.12
N ARG A 78 -14.01 16.42 47.07
CA ARG A 78 -14.61 16.93 45.82
C ARG A 78 -13.54 17.52 44.91
N ASP A 79 -12.68 18.40 45.44
CA ASP A 79 -11.64 19.07 44.66
C ASP A 79 -10.58 18.08 44.19
N LYS A 80 -10.22 17.10 45.02
CA LYS A 80 -9.35 15.98 44.62
C LYS A 80 -9.94 15.15 43.48
N LYS A 81 -11.25 14.86 43.53
CA LYS A 81 -11.95 14.11 42.47
C LYS A 81 -12.04 14.92 41.18
N LEU A 82 -12.32 16.22 41.28
CA LEU A 82 -12.32 17.13 40.13
C LEU A 82 -10.94 17.20 39.47
N LYS A 83 -9.87 17.34 40.26
CA LYS A 83 -8.50 17.28 39.75
C LYS A 83 -8.19 15.95 39.07
N SER A 84 -8.61 14.83 39.65
CA SER A 84 -8.45 13.51 39.03
C SER A 84 -9.19 13.38 37.70
N ILE A 85 -10.36 14.02 37.54
CA ILE A 85 -11.07 14.07 36.26
C ILE A 85 -10.26 14.87 35.24
N HIS A 86 -9.74 16.03 35.63
CA HIS A 86 -8.92 16.88 34.75
C HIS A 86 -7.62 16.18 34.32
N ASP A 87 -6.93 15.51 35.25
CA ASP A 87 -5.73 14.74 34.95
C ASP A 87 -6.00 13.63 33.93
N LYS A 88 -7.14 12.93 34.05
CA LYS A 88 -7.56 11.89 33.09
C LYS A 88 -7.92 12.46 31.73
N PHE A 89 -8.60 13.61 31.66
CA PHE A 89 -8.84 14.29 30.38
C PHE A 89 -7.54 14.69 29.69
N SER A 90 -6.57 15.21 30.45
CA SER A 90 -5.24 15.50 29.90
C SER A 90 -4.52 14.25 29.40
N GLU A 91 -4.70 13.10 30.04
CA GLU A 91 -4.18 11.83 29.54
C GLU A 91 -4.89 11.37 28.26
N ILE A 92 -6.22 11.52 28.18
CA ILE A 92 -6.99 11.24 26.96
C ILE A 92 -6.48 12.10 25.79
N ASP A 93 -6.32 13.40 25.98
CA ASP A 93 -5.83 14.31 24.94
C ASP A 93 -4.44 13.88 24.40
N LYS A 94 -3.55 13.42 25.29
CA LYS A 94 -2.23 12.91 24.90
C LYS A 94 -2.32 11.62 24.09
N GLU A 95 -3.19 10.69 24.49
CA GLU A 95 -3.39 9.45 23.75
C GLU A 95 -4.11 9.67 22.41
N GLU A 96 -5.04 10.62 22.32
CA GLU A 96 -5.65 11.05 21.05
C GLU A 96 -4.61 11.65 20.09
N GLY A 97 -3.67 12.46 20.61
CA GLY A 97 -2.53 12.95 19.84
C GLY A 97 -1.69 11.82 19.25
N ARG A 98 -1.32 10.82 20.08
CA ARG A 98 -0.59 9.62 19.63
C ARG A 98 -1.37 8.81 18.60
N LEU A 99 -2.69 8.68 18.78
CA LEU A 99 -3.55 7.98 17.82
C LEU A 99 -3.55 8.69 16.46
N LYS A 100 -3.60 10.03 16.45
CA LYS A 100 -3.52 10.84 15.23
C LYS A 100 -2.18 10.65 14.52
N GLU A 101 -1.06 10.71 15.25
CA GLU A 101 0.27 10.44 14.70
C GLU A 101 0.34 9.05 14.06
N LYS A 102 -0.19 8.03 14.73
CA LYS A 102 -0.26 6.66 14.19
C LYS A 102 -1.09 6.57 12.92
N TYR A 103 -2.20 7.28 12.85
CA TYR A 103 -3.03 7.32 11.65
C TYR A 103 -2.30 7.96 10.46
N GLU A 104 -1.54 9.03 10.69
CA GLU A 104 -0.70 9.66 9.67
C GLU A 104 0.44 8.73 9.21
N GLU A 105 1.09 8.02 10.13
CA GLU A 105 2.11 7.01 9.79
C GLU A 105 1.54 5.88 8.94
N ILE A 106 0.38 5.33 9.31
CA ILE A 106 -0.30 4.29 8.53
C ILE A 106 -0.67 4.81 7.15
N SER A 107 -1.19 6.05 7.05
CA SER A 107 -1.55 6.67 5.77
C SER A 107 -0.35 6.79 4.83
N LYS A 108 0.81 7.24 5.34
CA LYS A 108 2.07 7.31 4.56
C LYS A 108 2.53 5.91 4.09
N LYS A 109 2.36 4.88 4.91
CA LYS A 109 2.69 3.49 4.53
C LYS A 109 1.74 2.95 3.46
N ILE A 110 0.46 3.28 3.52
CA ILE A 110 -0.54 2.93 2.49
C ILE A 110 -0.18 3.61 1.15
N GLU A 111 0.23 4.87 1.17
CA GLU A 111 0.71 5.55 -0.04
C GLU A 111 1.95 4.86 -0.63
N LYS A 112 2.91 4.47 0.23
CA LYS A 112 4.09 3.70 -0.19
C LYS A 112 3.68 2.36 -0.81
N LEU A 113 2.70 1.67 -0.22
CA LEU A 113 2.16 0.42 -0.75
C LEU A 113 1.51 0.62 -2.12
N SER A 114 0.76 1.70 -2.31
CA SER A 114 0.15 2.07 -3.59
C SER A 114 1.20 2.34 -4.67
N LYS A 115 2.30 3.02 -4.33
CA LYS A 115 3.44 3.21 -5.25
C LYS A 115 4.06 1.87 -5.65
N LEU A 116 4.35 0.99 -4.69
CA LEU A 116 4.90 -0.34 -4.97
C LEU A 116 4.00 -1.18 -5.89
N LEU A 117 2.67 -1.07 -5.76
CA LEU A 117 1.72 -1.74 -6.64
C LEU A 117 1.75 -1.20 -8.08
N LYS A 118 1.95 0.11 -8.25
CA LYS A 118 2.14 0.71 -9.59
C LYS A 118 3.45 0.25 -10.21
N ASP A 119 4.52 0.19 -9.41
CA ASP A 119 5.82 -0.29 -9.87
C ASP A 119 5.75 -1.77 -10.28
N GLU A 120 5.08 -2.62 -9.48
CA GLU A 120 4.82 -4.03 -9.83
C GLU A 120 4.07 -4.17 -11.15
N ALA A 121 3.02 -3.36 -11.37
CA ALA A 121 2.26 -3.37 -12.62
C ALA A 121 3.12 -2.94 -13.83
N ASN A 122 3.97 -1.93 -13.66
CA ASN A 122 4.88 -1.46 -14.70
C ASN A 122 5.93 -2.53 -15.06
N GLU A 123 6.55 -3.17 -14.05
CA GLU A 123 7.52 -4.24 -14.28
C GLU A 123 6.88 -5.49 -14.89
N ALA A 124 5.65 -5.84 -14.48
CA ALA A 124 4.88 -6.91 -15.10
C ALA A 124 4.59 -6.64 -16.59
N SER A 125 4.26 -5.40 -16.94
CA SER A 125 4.06 -4.97 -18.33
C SER A 125 5.34 -5.11 -19.16
N LYS A 126 6.48 -4.63 -18.64
CA LYS A 126 7.80 -4.79 -19.30
C LYS A 126 8.15 -6.26 -19.50
N LYS A 127 7.89 -7.11 -18.49
CA LYS A 127 8.12 -8.56 -18.59
C LYS A 127 7.28 -9.19 -19.71
N MET A 128 6.01 -8.81 -19.82
CA MET A 128 5.12 -9.30 -20.88
C MET A 128 5.60 -8.88 -22.28
N GLN A 129 6.03 -7.63 -22.44
CA GLN A 129 6.61 -7.14 -23.69
C GLN A 129 7.89 -7.91 -24.05
N ASN A 130 8.75 -8.15 -23.06
CA ASN A 130 9.99 -8.89 -23.26
C ASN A 130 9.73 -10.35 -23.69
N LYS A 131 8.80 -11.05 -23.01
CA LYS A 131 8.34 -12.39 -23.40
C LYS A 131 7.81 -12.44 -24.84
N THR A 132 7.05 -11.41 -25.22
CA THR A 132 6.51 -11.29 -26.57
C THR A 132 7.65 -11.12 -27.59
N ALA A 133 8.64 -10.28 -27.31
CA ALA A 133 9.82 -10.12 -28.16
C ALA A 133 10.64 -11.42 -28.31
N ILE A 134 10.84 -12.17 -27.22
CA ILE A 134 11.50 -13.48 -27.26
C ILE A 134 10.72 -14.44 -28.18
N ALA A 135 9.39 -14.53 -28.05
CA ALA A 135 8.57 -15.39 -28.90
C ALA A 135 8.64 -15.01 -30.40
N PHE A 136 8.71 -13.70 -30.70
CA PHE A 136 8.94 -13.23 -32.06
C PHE A 136 10.30 -13.67 -32.60
N LEU A 137 11.38 -13.52 -31.82
CA LEU A 137 12.73 -13.93 -32.22
C LEU A 137 12.81 -15.45 -32.46
N GLU A 138 12.14 -16.26 -31.64
CA GLU A 138 12.04 -17.71 -31.85
C GLU A 138 11.38 -18.06 -33.17
N THR A 139 10.38 -17.28 -33.56
CA THR A 139 9.69 -17.45 -34.83
C THR A 139 10.62 -17.11 -36.00
N TYR A 140 11.36 -16.00 -35.92
CA TYR A 140 12.38 -15.64 -36.92
C TYR A 140 13.51 -16.67 -37.03
N GLU A 141 13.99 -17.18 -35.90
CA GLU A 141 15.03 -18.21 -35.86
C GLU A 141 14.59 -19.47 -36.63
N ARG A 142 13.34 -19.91 -36.43
CA ARG A 142 12.74 -21.03 -37.18
C ARG A 142 12.64 -20.72 -38.68
N TYR A 143 12.23 -19.50 -39.05
CA TYR A 143 12.15 -19.11 -40.45
C TYR A 143 13.53 -19.10 -41.12
N PHE A 144 14.54 -18.52 -40.47
CA PHE A 144 15.90 -18.51 -41.00
C PHE A 144 16.44 -19.92 -41.17
N GLU A 145 16.16 -20.83 -40.24
CA GLU A 145 16.54 -22.24 -40.36
C GLU A 145 15.83 -22.98 -41.49
N GLN A 146 14.56 -22.67 -41.76
CA GLN A 146 13.86 -23.22 -42.92
C GLN A 146 14.45 -22.69 -44.24
N ILE A 147 14.64 -21.37 -44.35
CA ILE A 147 15.19 -20.75 -45.56
C ILE A 147 16.61 -21.26 -45.82
N ALA A 148 17.46 -21.34 -44.78
CA ALA A 148 18.82 -21.85 -44.91
C ALA A 148 18.84 -23.30 -45.42
N ARG A 149 17.92 -24.16 -44.96
CA ARG A 149 17.77 -25.53 -45.47
C ARG A 149 17.37 -25.56 -46.95
N TYR A 150 16.45 -24.70 -47.37
CA TYR A 150 16.04 -24.62 -48.77
C TYR A 150 17.16 -24.12 -49.67
N LEU A 151 17.88 -23.06 -49.27
CA LEU A 151 19.00 -22.54 -50.05
C LEU A 151 20.13 -23.56 -50.17
N HIS A 152 20.48 -24.26 -49.09
CA HIS A 152 21.46 -25.34 -49.15
C HIS A 152 21.03 -26.47 -50.09
N LYS A 153 19.75 -26.82 -50.11
CA LYS A 153 19.21 -27.82 -51.04
C LYS A 153 19.29 -27.34 -52.50
N TRP A 154 18.97 -26.07 -52.74
CA TRP A 154 19.06 -25.46 -54.07
C TRP A 154 20.49 -25.40 -54.58
N ASP A 155 21.43 -24.95 -53.74
CA ASP A 155 22.86 -24.91 -54.08
C ASP A 155 23.37 -26.30 -54.47
N LYS A 156 23.07 -27.32 -53.66
CA LYS A 156 23.40 -28.71 -53.97
C LYS A 156 22.84 -29.16 -55.32
N THR A 157 21.57 -28.85 -55.61
CA THR A 157 20.93 -29.21 -56.88
C THR A 157 21.60 -28.50 -58.07
N ILE A 158 21.95 -27.22 -57.91
CA ILE A 158 22.66 -26.44 -58.94
C ILE A 158 24.04 -27.05 -59.21
N LEU A 159 24.78 -27.39 -58.16
CA LEU A 159 26.11 -28.02 -58.27
C LEU A 159 26.04 -29.42 -58.92
N GLU A 160 25.01 -30.21 -58.61
CA GLU A 160 24.75 -31.50 -59.27
C GLU A 160 24.51 -31.31 -60.79
N ILE A 161 23.68 -30.33 -61.18
CA ILE A 161 23.44 -29.99 -62.60
C ILE A 161 24.76 -29.57 -63.27
N VAL A 162 25.55 -28.71 -62.65
CA VAL A 162 26.87 -28.29 -63.16
C VAL A 162 27.82 -29.50 -63.30
N CYS A 163 27.81 -30.46 -62.36
CA CYS A 163 28.61 -31.68 -62.46
C CYS A 163 28.20 -32.53 -63.68
N VAL A 164 26.90 -32.71 -63.91
CA VAL A 164 26.38 -33.48 -65.07
C VAL A 164 26.74 -32.78 -66.39
N ILE A 165 26.61 -31.45 -66.46
CA ILE A 165 27.02 -30.64 -67.61
C ILE A 165 28.52 -30.84 -67.90
N ASN A 166 29.38 -30.80 -66.88
CA ASN A 166 30.82 -31.01 -67.05
C ASN A 166 31.17 -32.44 -67.52
N LYS A 167 30.51 -33.48 -66.98
CA LYS A 167 30.67 -34.87 -67.45
C LYS A 167 30.24 -35.05 -68.91
N THR A 168 29.19 -34.34 -69.34
CA THR A 168 28.68 -34.40 -70.72
C THR A 168 29.59 -33.65 -71.70
N SER A 169 30.24 -32.56 -71.27
CA SER A 169 31.19 -31.81 -72.09
C SER A 169 32.55 -32.52 -72.26
N GLN A 170 32.95 -33.37 -71.32
CA GLN A 170 34.20 -34.14 -71.37
C GLN A 170 34.07 -35.48 -72.12
N SER A 171 32.84 -36.01 -72.30
CA SER A 171 32.58 -37.22 -73.07
C SER A 171 32.51 -36.93 -74.57
N LYS A 172 33.65 -36.53 -75.17
CA LYS A 172 33.83 -36.68 -76.62
C LYS A 172 34.09 -38.16 -76.95
N PRO A 173 33.57 -38.69 -78.08
CA PRO A 173 33.85 -40.05 -78.51
C PRO A 173 35.25 -40.10 -79.14
N GLU A 174 36.29 -40.26 -78.32
CA GLU A 174 37.56 -40.81 -78.79
C GLU A 174 37.64 -42.29 -78.41
N LYS A 175 37.88 -43.10 -79.45
CA LYS A 175 38.03 -44.55 -79.59
C LYS A 175 38.22 -45.41 -78.32
N PRO A 176 37.74 -46.68 -78.32
CA PRO A 176 37.83 -47.57 -77.18
C PRO A 176 39.29 -48.00 -76.95
N SER A 177 39.86 -47.57 -75.83
CA SER A 177 41.04 -48.16 -75.22
C SER A 177 40.71 -48.46 -73.77
N LYS A 178 40.90 -49.73 -73.40
CA LYS A 178 40.54 -50.34 -72.12
C LYS A 178 41.30 -49.74 -70.93
N GLN A 179 40.68 -49.87 -69.74
CA GLN A 179 41.22 -49.73 -68.37
C GLN A 179 41.55 -48.28 -67.97
N GLN A 180 41.06 -47.69 -66.88
CA GLN A 180 40.53 -48.18 -65.61
C GLN A 180 39.41 -47.25 -65.13
N SER A 181 38.46 -47.85 -64.44
CA SER A 181 37.45 -47.20 -63.61
C SER A 181 38.11 -46.43 -62.46
N GLU A 182 38.20 -45.12 -62.60
CA GLU A 182 37.97 -44.22 -61.46
C GLU A 182 36.58 -43.65 -61.64
N VAL A 183 35.65 -44.16 -60.84
CA VAL A 183 34.42 -43.45 -60.54
C VAL A 183 34.88 -42.18 -59.82
N GLU A 184 35.15 -41.11 -60.57
CA GLU A 184 35.11 -39.75 -60.02
C GLU A 184 33.65 -39.53 -59.61
N ASP A 185 33.35 -40.01 -58.39
CA ASP A 185 32.21 -39.55 -57.62
C ASP A 185 32.25 -38.04 -57.68
N CYS A 186 31.11 -37.43 -58.04
CA CYS A 186 30.87 -36.00 -57.86
C CYS A 186 30.83 -35.72 -56.34
N ASN A 187 31.93 -35.99 -55.63
CA ASN A 187 32.04 -35.83 -54.21
C ASN A 187 32.40 -34.36 -53.97
N GLU A 188 31.54 -33.69 -53.20
CA GLU A 188 31.45 -32.23 -53.02
C GLU A 188 32.79 -31.53 -52.64
N GLN A 189 33.82 -32.28 -52.21
CA GLN A 189 35.10 -31.75 -51.73
C GLN A 189 36.08 -31.30 -52.82
N THR A 190 36.12 -31.94 -54.00
CA THR A 190 37.10 -31.60 -55.05
C THR A 190 36.72 -30.36 -55.86
N PHE A 191 35.44 -30.00 -55.89
CA PHE A 191 34.95 -28.83 -56.64
C PHE A 191 35.15 -27.51 -55.86
N ALA A 192 34.91 -27.51 -54.55
CA ALA A 192 35.14 -26.34 -53.69
C ALA A 192 36.62 -25.92 -53.65
N GLN A 193 37.56 -26.89 -53.67
CA GLN A 193 39.00 -26.61 -53.77
C GLN A 193 39.42 -26.03 -55.13
N ARG A 194 38.74 -26.38 -56.24
CA ARG A 194 39.03 -25.82 -57.56
C ARG A 194 38.54 -24.38 -57.73
N LEU A 195 37.48 -23.98 -57.02
CA LEU A 195 36.98 -22.59 -57.02
C LEU A 195 37.82 -21.65 -56.13
N ALA A 196 38.41 -22.15 -55.04
CA ALA A 196 39.29 -21.35 -54.18
C ALA A 196 40.68 -21.07 -54.79
N GLY A 197 41.09 -21.83 -55.81
CA GLY A 197 42.41 -21.72 -56.46
C GLY A 197 42.51 -20.70 -57.61
N SER A 198 41.42 -20.00 -57.97
CA SER A 198 41.39 -19.07 -59.09
C SER A 198 41.18 -17.62 -58.62
N VAL A 199 42.16 -17.08 -57.89
CA VAL A 199 42.32 -15.63 -57.71
C VAL A 199 43.58 -15.21 -58.43
N THR A 200 43.45 -14.84 -59.70
CA THR A 200 44.37 -13.91 -60.37
C THR A 200 43.59 -12.70 -60.82
N ALA A 201 43.98 -11.56 -60.26
CA ALA A 201 43.41 -10.25 -60.47
C ALA A 201 43.42 -9.84 -61.95
N ALA A 202 42.33 -9.24 -62.42
CA ALA A 202 42.30 -8.49 -63.67
C ALA A 202 41.48 -7.17 -63.49
N PRO A 203 42.03 -6.01 -63.91
CA PRO A 203 41.41 -4.68 -63.79
C PRO A 203 40.37 -4.42 -64.92
N PRO A 204 39.61 -3.30 -64.86
CA PRO A 204 38.21 -3.22 -65.33
C PRO A 204 38.06 -2.95 -66.84
N PRO A 205 36.88 -3.23 -67.44
CA PRO A 205 36.63 -2.92 -68.83
C PRO A 205 36.19 -1.47 -69.04
N ALA A 206 36.98 -0.73 -69.81
CA ALA A 206 36.49 0.43 -70.56
C ALA A 206 36.10 -0.03 -71.97
N ARG A 207 34.83 0.15 -72.37
CA ARG A 207 34.51 0.36 -73.79
C ARG A 207 33.14 0.98 -74.02
N ALA A 208 33.13 2.18 -74.56
CA ALA A 208 32.08 2.62 -75.48
C ALA A 208 32.75 3.16 -76.74
N LYS A 209 32.66 2.40 -77.84
CA LYS A 209 32.65 2.96 -79.19
C LYS A 209 32.08 1.92 -80.17
N ARG A 210 30.92 2.29 -80.70
CA ARG A 210 30.23 1.73 -81.86
C ARG A 210 31.18 1.63 -83.05
N SER A 211 31.11 0.52 -83.79
CA SER A 211 31.32 0.53 -85.23
C SER A 211 30.37 -0.47 -85.87
N ALA A 212 29.79 -0.03 -86.98
CA ALA A 212 28.70 -0.67 -87.68
C ALA A 212 29.21 -1.64 -88.74
N LYS A 213 28.47 -2.74 -88.90
CA LYS A 213 27.98 -3.33 -90.15
C LYS A 213 28.95 -3.42 -91.33
N SER A 214 29.31 -4.64 -91.71
CA SER A 214 29.20 -5.06 -93.10
C SER A 214 28.93 -6.55 -93.23
N THR A 215 27.95 -6.83 -94.06
CA THR A 215 27.34 -8.10 -94.45
C THR A 215 28.24 -8.84 -95.44
N ILE A 216 28.54 -10.12 -95.21
CA ILE A 216 28.74 -11.11 -96.29
C ILE A 216 28.10 -12.43 -95.88
N THR A 217 27.05 -12.78 -96.60
CA THR A 217 26.43 -14.09 -96.74
C THR A 217 27.44 -15.15 -97.19
N SER A 218 27.60 -16.22 -96.40
CA SER A 218 27.90 -17.53 -96.96
C SER A 218 27.18 -18.60 -96.14
N SER A 219 26.31 -19.33 -96.82
CA SER A 219 25.69 -20.55 -96.36
C SER A 219 26.77 -21.61 -96.14
N GLY A 220 26.89 -22.07 -94.90
CA GLY A 220 27.66 -23.25 -94.55
C GLY A 220 27.12 -23.76 -93.22
N GLN A 221 26.59 -24.97 -93.20
CA GLN A 221 26.18 -25.66 -91.99
C GLN A 221 27.37 -25.74 -91.02
N GLU A 222 27.47 -24.80 -90.09
CA GLU A 222 28.21 -25.03 -88.86
C GLU A 222 27.46 -26.11 -88.07
N PRO A 223 28.17 -27.10 -87.52
CA PRO A 223 27.51 -28.21 -86.88
C PRO A 223 26.75 -27.65 -85.66
N ALA A 224 25.46 -27.98 -85.56
CA ALA A 224 24.60 -27.64 -84.42
C ALA A 224 25.25 -27.91 -83.04
N SER A 225 26.33 -28.69 -82.98
CA SER A 225 27.15 -28.92 -81.80
C SER A 225 27.95 -27.71 -81.30
N LYS A 226 28.46 -26.80 -82.15
CA LYS A 226 29.27 -25.66 -81.66
C LYS A 226 28.43 -24.57 -80.99
N GLU A 227 27.27 -24.26 -81.57
CA GLU A 227 26.32 -23.31 -80.98
C GLU A 227 25.68 -23.87 -79.70
N ALA A 228 25.40 -25.17 -79.67
CA ALA A 228 24.93 -25.86 -78.47
C ALA A 228 25.98 -25.84 -77.34
N LEU A 229 27.26 -26.04 -77.65
CA LEU A 229 28.35 -25.96 -76.66
C LEU A 229 28.53 -24.54 -76.10
N GLN A 230 28.43 -23.50 -76.92
CA GLN A 230 28.48 -22.11 -76.42
C GLN A 230 27.29 -21.77 -75.53
N LYS A 231 26.08 -22.19 -75.90
CA LYS A 231 24.87 -22.01 -75.06
C LYS A 231 25.00 -22.77 -73.74
N LEU A 232 25.56 -23.99 -73.77
CA LEU A 232 25.80 -24.80 -72.57
C LEU A 232 26.84 -24.16 -71.63
N GLU A 233 27.89 -23.54 -72.17
CA GLU A 233 28.86 -22.78 -71.36
C GLU A 233 28.22 -21.52 -70.74
N SER A 234 27.35 -20.80 -71.46
CA SER A 234 26.62 -19.67 -70.87
C SER A 234 25.65 -20.09 -69.76
N VAL A 235 25.01 -21.25 -69.90
CA VAL A 235 24.13 -21.82 -68.86
C VAL A 235 24.96 -22.24 -67.65
N LYS A 236 26.14 -22.83 -67.87
CA LYS A 236 27.08 -23.16 -66.80
C LYS A 236 27.52 -21.93 -66.02
N GLN A 237 27.96 -20.87 -66.70
CA GLN A 237 28.36 -19.61 -66.03
C GLN A 237 27.19 -18.98 -65.26
N ALA A 238 25.97 -19.03 -65.81
CA ALA A 238 24.78 -18.55 -65.12
C ALA A 238 24.46 -19.39 -63.86
N LEU A 239 24.57 -20.73 -63.95
CA LEU A 239 24.37 -21.63 -62.82
C LEU A 239 25.45 -21.45 -61.74
N GLU A 240 26.72 -21.26 -62.11
CA GLU A 240 27.80 -20.95 -61.17
C GLU A 240 27.60 -19.59 -60.51
N GLY A 241 27.11 -18.60 -61.25
CA GLY A 241 26.70 -17.30 -60.69
C GLY A 241 25.55 -17.42 -59.70
N MET A 242 24.53 -18.21 -60.03
CA MET A 242 23.41 -18.51 -59.13
C MET A 242 23.87 -19.25 -57.86
N SER A 243 24.76 -20.23 -57.98
CA SER A 243 25.31 -20.97 -56.83
C SER A 243 26.06 -20.03 -55.88
N LYS A 244 26.93 -19.16 -56.40
CA LYS A 244 27.59 -18.12 -55.58
C LYS A 244 26.60 -17.18 -54.89
N GLU A 245 25.58 -16.72 -55.60
CA GLU A 245 24.55 -15.86 -55.00
C GLU A 245 23.76 -16.59 -53.90
N VAL A 246 23.43 -17.87 -54.11
CA VAL A 246 22.76 -18.71 -53.11
C VAL A 246 23.67 -18.93 -51.89
N GLU A 247 24.97 -19.18 -52.09
CA GLU A 247 25.95 -19.34 -51.04
C GLU A 247 26.12 -18.06 -50.20
N ASP A 248 26.22 -16.90 -50.86
CA ASP A 248 26.32 -15.59 -50.20
C ASP A 248 25.06 -15.27 -49.38
N ARG A 249 23.88 -15.53 -49.94
CA ARG A 249 22.60 -15.38 -49.22
C ARG A 249 22.51 -16.35 -48.05
N TRP A 250 22.98 -17.58 -48.21
CA TRP A 250 23.01 -18.58 -47.13
C TRP A 250 23.95 -18.16 -45.99
N LYS A 251 25.17 -17.70 -46.30
CA LYS A 251 26.11 -17.14 -45.31
C LYS A 251 25.52 -15.92 -44.59
N SER A 252 24.89 -15.00 -45.32
CA SER A 252 24.21 -13.84 -44.73
C SER A 252 23.09 -14.25 -43.77
N LEU A 253 22.29 -15.26 -44.14
CA LEU A 253 21.25 -15.81 -43.27
C LEU A 253 21.80 -16.47 -42.01
N LEU A 254 22.93 -17.17 -42.10
CA LEU A 254 23.60 -17.75 -40.92
C LEU A 254 24.09 -16.66 -39.96
N ILE A 255 24.68 -15.58 -40.48
CA ILE A 255 25.10 -14.42 -39.68
C ILE A 255 23.88 -13.77 -38.99
N ASN A 256 22.78 -13.60 -39.72
CA ASN A 256 21.54 -13.05 -39.16
C ASN A 256 20.91 -13.97 -38.11
N LYS A 257 20.95 -15.30 -38.30
CA LYS A 257 20.50 -16.29 -37.31
C LYS A 257 21.32 -16.20 -36.02
N ASP A 258 22.64 -16.10 -36.11
CA ASP A 258 23.52 -15.93 -34.95
C ASP A 258 23.23 -14.62 -34.20
N SER A 259 23.02 -13.52 -34.94
CA SER A 259 22.61 -12.23 -34.36
C SER A 259 21.28 -12.31 -33.60
N VAL A 260 20.27 -12.97 -34.18
CA VAL A 260 18.97 -13.22 -33.51
C VAL A 260 19.13 -14.06 -32.26
N SER A 261 19.96 -15.11 -32.29
CA SER A 261 20.24 -15.95 -31.12
C SER A 261 20.91 -15.17 -29.99
N LYS A 262 21.91 -14.35 -30.32
CA LYS A 262 22.57 -13.43 -29.35
C LYS A 262 21.57 -12.45 -28.74
N PHE A 263 20.71 -11.85 -29.56
CA PHE A 263 19.69 -10.91 -29.07
C PHE A 263 18.65 -11.61 -28.19
N LYS A 264 18.24 -12.83 -28.55
CA LYS A 264 17.37 -13.68 -27.71
C LYS A 264 18.02 -13.97 -26.35
N GLY A 265 19.31 -14.31 -26.32
CA GLY A 265 20.06 -14.53 -25.08
C GLY A 265 20.12 -13.29 -24.19
N PHE A 266 20.30 -12.11 -24.79
CA PHE A 266 20.21 -10.83 -24.09
C PHE A 266 18.83 -10.61 -23.47
N LEU A 267 17.74 -10.78 -24.25
CA LEU A 267 16.38 -10.62 -23.75
C LEU A 267 16.03 -11.63 -22.66
N SER A 268 16.51 -12.87 -22.74
CA SER A 268 16.32 -13.87 -21.69
C SER A 268 17.04 -13.48 -20.39
N THR A 269 18.24 -12.91 -20.49
CA THR A 269 18.95 -12.36 -19.31
C THR A 269 18.18 -11.18 -18.70
N TYR A 270 17.64 -10.30 -19.56
CA TYR A 270 16.80 -9.20 -19.13
C TYR A 270 15.49 -9.68 -18.47
N GLU A 271 14.91 -10.79 -18.94
CA GLU A 271 13.74 -11.42 -18.31
C GLU A 271 14.04 -11.86 -16.88
N SER A 272 15.16 -12.55 -16.66
CA SER A 272 15.60 -12.97 -15.32
C SER A 272 15.83 -11.78 -14.39
N TYR A 273 16.36 -10.66 -14.92
CA TYR A 273 16.49 -9.41 -14.16
C TYR A 273 15.13 -8.84 -13.75
N LEU A 274 14.14 -8.82 -14.66
CA LEU A 274 12.78 -8.39 -14.34
C LEU A 274 12.10 -9.30 -13.31
N GLU A 275 12.37 -10.60 -13.33
CA GLU A 275 11.89 -11.53 -12.29
C GLU A 275 12.47 -11.24 -10.91
N PHE A 276 13.76 -10.93 -10.86
CA PHE A 276 14.42 -10.52 -9.63
C PHE A 276 13.83 -9.21 -9.08
N LEU A 277 13.58 -8.21 -9.93
CA LEU A 277 12.92 -6.97 -9.52
C LEU A 277 11.50 -7.21 -8.99
N ASP A 278 10.70 -8.04 -9.66
CA ASP A 278 9.36 -8.43 -9.20
C ASP A 278 9.41 -9.08 -7.81
N GLN A 279 10.39 -9.95 -7.54
CA GLN A 279 10.59 -10.55 -6.21
C GLN A 279 10.96 -9.52 -5.14
N ILE A 280 11.82 -8.54 -5.46
CA ILE A 280 12.16 -7.45 -4.53
C ILE A 280 10.90 -6.64 -4.20
N ILE A 281 10.12 -6.25 -5.22
CA ILE A 281 8.89 -5.47 -5.03
C ILE A 281 7.88 -6.24 -4.17
N LYS A 282 7.69 -7.54 -4.44
CA LYS A 282 6.83 -8.42 -3.62
C LYS A 282 7.29 -8.50 -2.16
N THR A 283 8.59 -8.60 -1.93
CA THR A 283 9.17 -8.65 -0.58
C THR A 283 8.97 -7.31 0.14
N ALA A 284 9.24 -6.19 -0.52
CA ALA A 284 8.99 -4.85 0.02
C ALA A 284 7.50 -4.62 0.34
N LYS A 285 6.59 -5.08 -0.53
CA LYS A 285 5.15 -5.05 -0.32
C LYS A 285 4.74 -5.82 0.94
N LYS A 286 5.32 -7.02 1.14
CA LYS A 286 5.08 -7.84 2.33
C LYS A 286 5.58 -7.15 3.60
N ASP A 287 6.79 -6.59 3.60
CA ASP A 287 7.34 -5.85 4.75
C ASP A 287 6.45 -4.64 5.12
N VAL A 288 6.04 -3.84 4.12
CA VAL A 288 5.16 -2.70 4.36
C VAL A 288 3.81 -3.15 4.94
N ARG A 289 3.24 -4.25 4.44
CA ARG A 289 1.98 -4.81 4.96
C ARG A 289 2.10 -5.23 6.42
N VAL A 290 3.16 -5.97 6.78
CA VAL A 290 3.41 -6.38 8.18
C VAL A 290 3.51 -5.16 9.09
N ARG A 291 4.26 -4.13 8.67
CA ARG A 291 4.38 -2.88 9.44
C ARG A 291 3.05 -2.11 9.58
N ILE A 292 2.15 -2.20 8.62
CA ILE A 292 0.80 -1.62 8.71
C ILE A 292 -0.04 -2.41 9.73
N GLU A 293 0.03 -3.74 9.71
CA GLU A 293 -0.68 -4.61 10.66
C GLU A 293 -0.20 -4.39 12.11
N GLU A 294 1.11 -4.24 12.31
CA GLU A 294 1.72 -3.90 13.60
C GLU A 294 1.22 -2.54 14.12
N ASP A 295 1.27 -1.48 13.30
CA ASP A 295 0.80 -0.16 13.74
C ASP A 295 -0.72 -0.11 13.93
N THR A 296 -1.48 -0.89 13.16
CA THR A 296 -2.93 -1.03 13.36
C THR A 296 -3.23 -1.68 14.71
N THR A 297 -2.42 -2.66 15.12
CA THR A 297 -2.54 -3.29 16.43
C THR A 297 -2.24 -2.31 17.55
N ARG A 298 -1.15 -1.53 17.43
CA ARG A 298 -0.84 -0.45 18.39
C ARG A 298 -1.92 0.63 18.45
N ALA A 299 -2.50 1.00 17.31
CA ALA A 299 -3.62 1.95 17.29
C ALA A 299 -4.85 1.41 18.05
N LYS A 300 -5.15 0.12 17.93
CA LYS A 300 -6.21 -0.54 18.72
C LYS A 300 -5.93 -0.49 20.22
N GLU A 301 -4.68 -0.72 20.63
CA GLU A 301 -4.28 -0.63 22.04
C GLU A 301 -4.47 0.79 22.59
N ILE A 302 -4.12 1.83 21.81
CA ILE A 302 -4.35 3.23 22.19
C ILE A 302 -5.85 3.51 22.35
N VAL A 303 -6.70 3.05 21.41
CA VAL A 303 -8.15 3.20 21.50
C VAL A 303 -8.73 2.50 22.73
N GLN A 304 -8.25 1.30 23.05
CA GLN A 304 -8.64 0.59 24.27
C GLN A 304 -8.25 1.38 25.53
N LYS A 305 -7.07 1.99 25.54
CA LYS A 305 -6.62 2.85 26.63
C LYS A 305 -7.50 4.10 26.79
N ILE A 306 -7.84 4.77 25.69
CA ILE A 306 -8.76 5.93 25.70
C ILE A 306 -10.11 5.53 26.26
N ASN A 307 -10.68 4.40 25.82
CA ASN A 307 -11.96 3.92 26.33
C ASN A 307 -11.89 3.63 27.84
N GLY A 308 -10.82 2.99 28.32
CA GLY A 308 -10.62 2.73 29.75
C GLY A 308 -10.47 4.01 30.58
N LEU A 309 -9.79 5.04 30.06
CA LEU A 309 -9.71 6.35 30.70
C LEU A 309 -11.08 7.03 30.75
N ASN A 310 -11.86 6.97 29.66
CA ASN A 310 -13.19 7.56 29.58
C ASN A 310 -14.16 6.90 30.58
N ASP A 311 -14.17 5.57 30.69
CA ASP A 311 -14.94 4.85 31.69
C ASP A 311 -14.57 5.29 33.12
N SER A 312 -13.26 5.48 33.35
CA SER A 312 -12.73 5.96 34.61
C SER A 312 -13.14 7.40 34.92
N VAL A 313 -13.23 8.28 33.91
CA VAL A 313 -13.76 9.64 34.05
C VAL A 313 -15.24 9.59 34.42
N VAL A 314 -16.05 8.83 33.69
CA VAL A 314 -17.50 8.69 33.93
C VAL A 314 -17.76 8.19 35.35
N LYS A 315 -17.03 7.16 35.80
CA LYS A 315 -17.15 6.65 37.18
C LYS A 315 -16.79 7.72 38.22
N THR A 316 -15.69 8.45 37.99
CA THR A 316 -15.23 9.50 38.91
C THR A 316 -16.22 10.66 38.97
N HIS A 317 -16.82 11.03 37.83
CA HIS A 317 -17.84 12.07 37.75
C HIS A 317 -19.11 11.67 38.50
N LYS A 318 -19.58 10.43 38.38
CA LYS A 318 -20.71 9.91 39.18
C LYS A 318 -20.44 9.98 40.69
N GLU A 319 -19.22 9.67 41.12
CA GLU A 319 -18.82 9.80 42.52
C GLU A 319 -18.76 11.28 42.97
N TRP A 320 -18.29 12.16 42.10
CA TRP A 320 -18.24 13.60 42.33
C TRP A 320 -19.64 14.22 42.48
N GLU A 321 -20.61 13.84 41.64
CA GLU A 321 -22.00 14.29 41.77
C GLU A 321 -22.62 13.85 43.11
N LYS A 322 -22.41 12.59 43.52
CA LYS A 322 -22.86 12.11 44.85
C LYS A 322 -22.24 12.90 46.00
N LEU A 323 -20.98 13.33 45.86
CA LEU A 323 -20.32 14.18 46.86
C LEU A 323 -20.91 15.59 46.88
N LYS A 324 -21.24 16.15 45.72
CA LYS A 324 -21.89 17.46 45.58
C LYS A 324 -23.27 17.46 46.24
N GLU A 325 -24.09 16.44 46.01
CA GLU A 325 -25.38 16.25 46.67
C GLU A 325 -25.24 16.17 48.21
N ARG A 326 -24.26 15.41 48.71
CA ARG A 326 -24.03 15.32 50.17
C ARG A 326 -23.56 16.65 50.75
N TRP A 327 -22.71 17.38 50.03
CA TRP A 327 -22.23 18.69 50.45
C TRP A 327 -23.37 19.70 50.55
N SER A 328 -24.29 19.74 49.58
CA SER A 328 -25.44 20.66 49.63
C SER A 328 -26.34 20.35 50.83
N VAL A 329 -26.57 19.07 51.13
CA VAL A 329 -27.31 18.64 52.33
C VAL A 329 -26.61 19.13 53.61
N PHE A 330 -25.29 18.96 53.74
CA PHE A 330 -24.54 19.44 54.89
C PHE A 330 -24.60 20.97 55.04
N LYS A 331 -24.58 21.72 53.93
CA LYS A 331 -24.72 23.18 53.94
C LYS A 331 -26.09 23.64 54.42
N VAL A 332 -27.16 22.96 53.99
CA VAL A 332 -28.51 23.23 54.50
C VAL A 332 -28.61 22.97 56.00
N PHE A 333 -28.01 21.88 56.49
CA PHE A 333 -27.99 21.59 57.93
C PHE A 333 -27.14 22.60 58.73
N GLU A 334 -26.00 23.04 58.20
CA GLU A 334 -25.19 24.11 58.78
C GLU A 334 -26.03 25.38 58.96
N GLY A 335 -26.75 25.81 57.92
CA GLY A 335 -27.65 26.96 57.98
C GLY A 335 -28.75 26.80 59.04
N LYS A 336 -29.40 25.63 59.11
CA LYS A 336 -30.42 25.33 60.13
C LYS A 336 -29.85 25.41 61.56
N ILE A 337 -28.65 24.88 61.80
CA ILE A 337 -28.04 24.89 63.13
C ILE A 337 -27.64 26.31 63.55
N VAL A 338 -27.07 27.09 62.63
CA VAL A 338 -26.76 28.50 62.88
C VAL A 338 -28.03 29.26 63.20
N HIS A 339 -29.10 29.05 62.44
CA HIS A 339 -30.40 29.67 62.71
C HIS A 339 -30.98 29.26 64.08
N SER A 340 -30.93 27.96 64.42
CA SER A 340 -31.39 27.46 65.73
C SER A 340 -30.57 28.02 66.89
N LEU A 341 -29.25 28.11 66.76
CA LEU A 341 -28.38 28.76 67.76
C LEU A 341 -28.76 30.23 67.95
N CYS A 342 -29.09 30.93 66.87
CA CYS A 342 -29.53 32.34 66.90
C CYS A 342 -30.94 32.56 67.45
N SER A 343 -31.78 31.53 67.45
CA SER A 343 -33.13 31.58 68.02
C SER A 343 -33.18 31.37 69.54
N LEU A 344 -32.04 31.06 70.18
CA LEU A 344 -31.95 30.86 71.63
C LEU A 344 -32.11 32.20 72.37
N LEU A 345 -33.19 32.34 73.14
CA LEU A 345 -33.63 33.61 73.72
C LEU A 345 -32.82 34.06 74.94
N THR A 346 -32.16 33.15 75.67
CA THR A 346 -31.47 33.53 76.92
C THR A 346 -29.95 33.68 76.79
N ILE A 347 -29.36 33.34 75.64
CA ILE A 347 -27.91 33.42 75.39
C ILE A 347 -27.67 34.26 74.14
N LYS A 348 -27.34 35.55 74.31
CA LYS A 348 -26.99 36.45 73.19
C LYS A 348 -25.66 36.03 72.57
N GLU A 349 -25.70 35.41 71.39
CA GLU A 349 -24.56 35.33 70.48
C GLU A 349 -24.68 36.39 69.38
N GLU A 350 -23.55 36.90 68.90
CA GLU A 350 -23.50 37.74 67.69
C GLU A 350 -23.88 36.88 66.49
N CYS A 351 -25.13 37.01 66.06
CA CYS A 351 -25.66 36.28 64.92
C CYS A 351 -25.31 36.99 63.62
N PRO A 352 -24.58 36.34 62.70
CA PRO A 352 -24.36 36.90 61.37
C PRO A 352 -25.70 36.99 60.64
N ASP A 353 -25.90 38.06 59.88
CA ASP A 353 -27.15 38.36 59.19
C ASP A 353 -27.42 37.31 58.08
N VAL A 354 -28.14 36.25 58.45
CA VAL A 354 -28.30 35.00 57.66
C VAL A 354 -29.05 35.26 56.35
N GLN A 355 -29.84 36.34 56.26
CA GLN A 355 -30.62 36.66 55.07
C GLN A 355 -29.75 37.04 53.86
N SER A 356 -28.56 37.62 54.05
CA SER A 356 -27.71 38.07 52.94
C SER A 356 -26.96 36.95 52.20
N LYS A 357 -26.76 35.78 52.82
CA LYS A 357 -25.92 34.69 52.25
C LYS A 357 -26.70 33.54 51.61
N LEU A 358 -28.03 33.50 51.79
CA LEU A 358 -28.89 32.46 51.20
C LEU A 358 -29.36 32.81 49.78
N GLU A 359 -29.24 34.07 49.34
CA GLU A 359 -29.65 34.53 48.01
C GLU A 359 -28.53 34.42 46.95
N GLU A 360 -27.29 34.10 47.33
CA GLU A 360 -26.13 33.99 46.42
C GLU A 360 -25.71 32.54 46.08
N LEU A 361 -26.41 31.53 46.60
CA LEU A 361 -26.19 30.09 46.35
C LEU A 361 -27.25 29.53 45.41
#